data_AF-X1CQ77-F1
#
_entry.id   AF-X1CQ77-F1
#
_cell.length_a   1.000
_cell.length_b   1.000
_cell.length_c   1.000
_cell.angle_alpha   90.00
_cell.angle_beta   90.00
_cell.angle_gamma   90.00
#
_symmetry.space_group_name_H-M   'P 1'
#
loop_
_entity.id
_entity.type
_entity.pdbx_description
1 polymer ?
#
loop_
_entity_poly.entity_id
_entity_poly.type
_entity_poly.pdbx_seq_one_letter_code
_entity_poly.pdbx_strand_id
1 'polypeptide(L)'
;MHPQTLTLTNVTTNKTLLLTSFIDGISMTFQVINAAQQPLENVDVTVVRNGDLIEAGTTDASGAITFFLNPDFTYTFTFTRSGFITFVTSLRPTTDRTITMATAEVVSESISTDTIYTITPSKNLLDNETFYNFSFKVESG
;
A
#
# COMPACT_ATOMS: atom_id res chain seq x y z
N MET A 1 56.15 5.07 -7.49
CA MET A 1 54.74 5.19 -7.10
C MET A 1 54.20 6.45 -7.75
N HIS A 2 53.24 6.35 -8.68
CA HIS A 2 52.63 7.49 -9.34
C HIS A 2 51.46 8.00 -8.46
N PRO A 3 51.35 9.30 -8.15
CA PRO A 3 50.23 9.82 -7.37
C PRO A 3 48.94 9.77 -8.21
N GLN A 4 47.88 9.16 -7.67
CA GLN A 4 46.55 9.22 -8.26
C GLN A 4 45.89 10.56 -7.94
N THR A 5 45.38 11.24 -8.96
CA THR A 5 44.66 12.50 -8.84
C THR A 5 43.25 12.24 -8.32
N LEU A 6 42.93 12.79 -7.15
CA LEU A 6 41.59 12.76 -6.57
C LEU A 6 40.68 13.74 -7.32
N THR A 7 39.80 13.25 -8.18
CA THR A 7 38.74 14.06 -8.81
C THR A 7 37.56 14.20 -7.86
N LEU A 8 37.43 15.37 -7.25
CA LEU A 8 36.25 15.75 -6.46
C LEU A 8 35.25 16.46 -7.39
N THR A 9 34.09 15.86 -7.61
CA THR A 9 33.00 16.52 -8.35
C THR A 9 32.28 17.48 -7.39
N ASN A 10 32.59 18.78 -7.48
CA ASN A 10 31.83 19.84 -6.82
C ASN A 10 30.47 20.04 -7.53
N VAL A 11 29.66 18.98 -7.58
CA VAL A 11 28.27 19.07 -8.03
C VAL A 11 27.45 19.48 -6.81
N THR A 12 27.23 20.78 -6.69
CA THR A 12 26.29 21.33 -5.72
C THR A 12 24.88 21.16 -6.27
N THR A 13 24.10 20.23 -5.73
CA THR A 13 22.67 20.14 -6.05
C THR A 13 21.92 21.22 -5.30
N ASN A 14 21.45 22.24 -6.02
CA ASN A 14 20.53 23.22 -5.45
C ASN A 14 19.18 22.53 -5.21
N LYS A 15 18.85 22.25 -3.94
CA LYS A 15 17.54 21.74 -3.54
C LYS A 15 16.78 22.88 -2.88
N THR A 16 15.71 23.36 -3.53
CA THR A 16 14.77 24.30 -2.90
C THR A 16 13.96 23.52 -1.87
N LEU A 17 14.23 23.73 -0.58
CA LEU A 17 13.37 23.22 0.50
C LEU A 17 12.19 24.19 0.64
N LEU A 18 10.98 23.70 0.36
CA LEU A 18 9.76 24.43 0.67
C LEU A 18 9.46 24.27 2.17
N LEU A 19 9.97 25.20 2.98
CA LEU A 19 9.60 25.30 4.38
C LEU A 19 8.23 25.96 4.48
N THR A 20 7.22 25.22 4.89
CA THR A 20 5.93 25.80 5.27
C THR A 20 6.18 26.76 6.45
N SER A 21 5.70 28.01 6.36
CA SER A 21 5.74 28.93 7.50
C SER A 21 5.04 28.27 8.70
N PHE A 22 5.72 28.20 9.85
CA PHE A 22 5.24 27.52 11.06
C PHE A 22 3.87 28.01 11.56
N ILE A 23 3.44 29.20 11.13
CA ILE A 23 2.16 29.82 11.54
C ILE A 23 0.94 29.20 10.85
N ASP A 24 1.10 28.59 9.68
CA ASP A 24 -0.02 28.06 8.88
C ASP A 24 -0.05 26.53 8.80
N GLY A 25 0.83 25.83 9.53
CA GLY A 25 0.90 24.36 9.48
C GLY A 25 0.09 23.71 10.60
N ILE A 26 -0.45 22.52 10.31
CA ILE A 26 -1.04 21.64 11.32
C ILE A 26 -0.35 20.28 11.27
N SER A 27 -0.23 19.64 12.45
CA SER A 27 0.18 18.25 12.54
C SER A 27 -1.02 17.34 12.29
N MET A 28 -0.87 16.40 11.38
CA MET A 28 -1.85 15.35 11.13
C MET A 28 -1.18 13.99 11.21
N THR A 29 -1.72 13.11 12.03
CA THR A 29 -1.22 11.75 12.22
C THR A 29 -2.07 10.74 11.48
N PHE A 30 -1.41 9.83 10.76
CA PHE A 30 -2.02 8.64 10.21
C PHE A 30 -1.70 7.43 11.08
N GLN A 31 -2.73 6.69 11.45
CA GLN A 31 -2.61 5.33 11.96
C GLN A 31 -2.83 4.35 10.79
N VAL A 32 -1.81 3.58 10.44
CA VAL A 32 -1.91 2.59 9.36
C VAL A 32 -2.08 1.20 9.95
N ILE A 33 -3.12 0.49 9.51
CA ILE A 33 -3.49 -0.85 9.98
C ILE A 33 -3.79 -1.79 8.81
N ASN A 34 -3.83 -3.09 9.07
CA ASN A 34 -4.39 -4.07 8.14
C ASN A 34 -5.88 -4.35 8.42
N ALA A 35 -6.49 -5.22 7.60
CA ALA A 35 -7.88 -5.66 7.77
C ALA A 35 -8.16 -6.35 9.12
N ALA A 36 -7.15 -6.93 9.76
CA ALA A 36 -7.21 -7.51 11.11
C ALA A 36 -6.96 -6.49 12.23
N GLN A 37 -6.99 -5.19 11.91
CA GLN A 37 -6.75 -4.06 12.83
C GLN A 37 -5.39 -4.07 13.52
N GLN A 38 -4.40 -4.77 12.94
CA GLN A 38 -3.03 -4.74 13.44
C GLN A 38 -2.28 -3.54 12.86
N PRO A 39 -1.49 -2.81 13.66
CA PRO A 39 -0.66 -1.71 13.18
C PRO A 39 0.36 -2.20 12.16
N LEU A 40 0.62 -1.36 11.16
CA LEU A 40 1.59 -1.64 10.10
C LEU A 40 2.79 -0.72 10.24
N GLU A 41 3.89 -1.24 10.78
CA GLU A 41 5.21 -0.61 10.77
C GLU A 41 5.84 -0.62 9.36
N ASN A 42 6.76 0.31 9.09
CA ASN A 42 7.54 0.39 7.86
C ASN A 42 6.67 0.49 6.59
N VAL A 43 5.53 1.19 6.67
CA VAL A 43 4.78 1.63 5.50
C VAL A 43 5.41 2.92 5.01
N ASP A 44 5.93 2.91 3.79
CA ASP A 44 6.43 4.11 3.13
C ASP A 44 5.26 5.02 2.78
N VAL A 45 5.34 6.28 3.17
CA VAL A 45 4.31 7.29 2.90
C VAL A 45 4.94 8.50 2.23
N THR A 46 4.42 8.88 1.07
CA THR A 46 4.83 10.09 0.36
C THR A 46 3.69 11.08 0.25
N VAL A 47 3.98 12.36 0.47
CA VAL A 47 3.06 13.48 0.37
C VAL A 47 3.45 14.34 -0.82
N VAL A 48 2.56 14.44 -1.80
CA VAL A 48 2.78 15.19 -3.05
C VAL A 48 1.74 16.30 -3.19
N ARG A 49 2.17 17.46 -3.69
CA ARG A 49 1.28 18.55 -4.07
C ARG A 49 1.70 19.07 -5.44
N ASN A 50 0.76 19.16 -6.38
CA ASN A 50 1.02 19.66 -7.75
C ASN A 50 2.19 18.96 -8.47
N GLY A 51 2.48 17.71 -8.14
CA GLY A 51 3.61 16.95 -8.69
C GLY A 51 4.92 17.06 -7.91
N ASP A 52 5.01 17.99 -6.95
CA ASP A 52 6.19 18.16 -6.11
C ASP A 52 6.10 17.30 -4.84
N LEU A 53 7.19 16.59 -4.53
CA LEU A 53 7.34 15.90 -3.25
C LEU A 53 7.49 16.92 -2.13
N ILE A 54 6.53 16.92 -1.20
CA ILE A 54 6.51 17.82 -0.05
C ILE A 54 7.23 17.16 1.13
N GLU A 55 6.84 15.92 1.45
CA GLU A 55 7.38 15.19 2.58
C GLU A 55 7.27 13.67 2.33
N ALA A 56 8.14 12.90 2.96
CA ALA A 56 8.08 11.44 2.95
C ALA A 56 8.59 10.88 4.28
N GLY A 57 8.07 9.73 4.68
CA GLY A 57 8.51 9.02 5.87
C GLY A 57 7.96 7.60 5.93
N THR A 58 8.25 6.91 7.02
CA THR A 58 7.79 5.54 7.28
C THR A 58 7.02 5.48 8.59
N THR A 59 6.01 4.63 8.66
CA THR A 59 5.30 4.37 9.92
C THR A 59 6.20 3.68 10.95
N ASP A 60 6.04 4.05 12.22
CA ASP A 60 6.75 3.43 13.35
C ASP A 60 6.13 2.08 13.78
N ALA A 61 6.67 1.47 14.84
CA ALA A 61 6.20 0.18 15.37
C ALA A 61 4.73 0.20 15.83
N SER A 62 4.17 1.36 16.13
CA SER A 62 2.76 1.53 16.44
C SER A 62 1.89 1.72 15.19
N GLY A 63 2.50 1.76 14.00
CA GLY A 63 1.84 2.04 12.72
C GLY A 63 1.51 3.52 12.53
N ALA A 64 2.10 4.41 13.31
CA ALA A 64 1.83 5.84 13.26
C ALA A 64 2.85 6.60 12.41
N ILE A 65 2.40 7.66 11.74
CA ILE A 65 3.25 8.66 11.08
C ILE A 65 2.57 10.03 11.13
N THR A 66 3.33 11.08 11.44
CA THR A 66 2.81 12.45 11.53
C THR A 66 3.48 13.35 10.50
N PHE A 67 2.67 14.17 9.84
CA PHE A 67 3.13 15.19 8.89
C PHE A 67 2.72 16.58 9.36
N PHE A 68 3.56 17.59 9.10
CA PHE A 68 3.24 18.99 9.39
C PHE A 68 2.97 19.75 8.09
N LEU A 69 1.69 19.97 7.79
CA LEU A 69 1.22 20.41 6.47
C LEU A 69 0.28 21.61 6.59
N ASN A 70 0.22 22.44 5.54
CA ASN A 70 -0.69 23.59 5.50
C ASN A 70 -2.14 23.12 5.20
N PRO A 71 -3.14 23.44 6.04
CA PRO A 71 -4.51 22.94 5.87
C PRO A 71 -5.24 23.57 4.68
N ASP A 72 -4.73 24.64 4.06
CA ASP A 72 -5.34 25.31 2.89
C ASP A 72 -5.11 24.58 1.58
N PHE A 73 -4.22 23.59 1.56
CA PHE A 73 -3.92 22.83 0.35
C PHE A 73 -4.37 21.39 0.46
N THR A 74 -4.78 20.85 -0.69
CA THR A 74 -4.99 19.41 -0.87
C THR A 74 -3.67 18.76 -1.24
N TYR A 75 -3.35 17.65 -0.58
CA TYR A 75 -2.18 16.83 -0.84
C TYR A 75 -2.61 15.43 -1.25
N THR A 76 -1.80 14.79 -2.08
CA THR A 76 -1.91 13.38 -2.41
C THR A 76 -0.97 12.58 -1.53
N PHE A 77 -1.51 11.64 -0.78
CA PHE A 77 -0.80 10.70 0.07
C PHE A 77 -0.79 9.34 -0.60
N THR A 78 0.39 8.75 -0.71
CA THR A 78 0.59 7.40 -1.25
C THR A 78 1.24 6.54 -0.17
N PHE A 79 0.61 5.42 0.17
CA PHE A 79 1.06 4.46 1.17
C PHE A 79 1.46 3.17 0.47
N THR A 80 2.71 2.77 0.63
CA THR A 80 3.29 1.59 -0.01
C THR A 80 3.98 0.69 1.00
N ARG A 81 3.72 -0.61 0.90
CA ARG A 81 4.43 -1.64 1.66
C ARG A 81 4.36 -2.96 0.90
N SER A 82 5.46 -3.70 0.86
CA SER A 82 5.49 -5.03 0.23
C SER A 82 4.46 -5.96 0.86
N GLY A 83 3.75 -6.72 0.02
CA GLY A 83 2.64 -7.60 0.42
C GLY A 83 1.30 -6.88 0.61
N PHE A 84 1.23 -5.56 0.40
CA PHE A 84 0.00 -4.77 0.48
C PHE A 84 -0.28 -4.05 -0.85
N ILE A 85 -1.57 -3.84 -1.14
CA ILE A 85 -2.00 -3.00 -2.24
C ILE A 85 -1.65 -1.56 -1.89
N THR A 86 -1.07 -0.83 -2.85
CA THR A 86 -0.77 0.60 -2.69
C THR A 86 -2.06 1.36 -2.46
N PHE A 87 -2.12 2.15 -1.38
CA PHE A 87 -3.27 2.98 -1.06
C PHE A 87 -2.95 4.44 -1.40
N VAL A 88 -3.82 5.10 -2.16
CA VAL A 88 -3.67 6.50 -2.55
C VAL A 88 -4.92 7.28 -2.13
N THR A 89 -4.72 8.42 -1.50
CA THR A 89 -5.82 9.32 -1.13
C THR A 89 -5.39 10.78 -1.30
N SER A 90 -6.35 11.66 -1.55
CA SER A 90 -6.09 13.11 -1.58
C SER A 90 -7.00 13.83 -0.61
N LEU A 91 -6.42 14.67 0.25
CA LEU A 91 -7.16 15.39 1.28
C LEU A 91 -6.45 16.67 1.70
N ARG A 92 -7.22 17.57 2.31
CA ARG A 92 -6.68 18.68 3.09
C ARG A 92 -6.41 18.20 4.52
N PRO A 93 -5.25 18.54 5.11
CA PRO A 93 -4.97 18.23 6.51
C PRO A 93 -6.06 18.84 7.40
N THR A 94 -6.67 18.03 8.28
CA THR A 94 -7.66 18.52 9.25
C THR A 94 -7.50 17.88 10.62
N THR A 95 -7.56 16.55 10.68
CA THR A 95 -7.55 15.75 11.90
C THR A 95 -6.87 14.43 11.63
N ASP A 96 -6.44 13.74 12.68
CA ASP A 96 -5.86 12.41 12.59
C ASP A 96 -6.82 11.41 11.91
N ARG A 97 -6.24 10.41 11.22
CA ARG A 97 -7.01 9.43 10.45
C ARG A 97 -6.42 8.03 10.55
N THR A 98 -7.28 7.04 10.41
CA THR A 98 -6.89 5.64 10.24
C THR A 98 -6.96 5.24 8.77
N ILE A 99 -5.89 4.60 8.27
CA ILE A 99 -5.81 4.01 6.93
C ILE A 99 -5.73 2.49 7.08
N THR A 100 -6.60 1.78 6.39
CA THR A 100 -6.57 0.32 6.34
C THR A 100 -6.01 -0.13 5.00
N MET A 101 -4.82 -0.75 5.00
CA MET A 101 -4.24 -1.33 3.79
C MET A 101 -4.74 -2.76 3.59
N ALA A 102 -5.19 -3.05 2.36
CA ALA A 102 -5.52 -4.39 1.93
C ALA A 102 -4.23 -5.14 1.56
N THR A 103 -4.16 -6.43 1.87
CA THR A 103 -3.08 -7.30 1.39
C THR A 103 -3.18 -7.44 -0.12
N ALA A 104 -2.05 -7.41 -0.82
CA ALA A 104 -2.02 -7.84 -2.22
C ALA A 104 -2.34 -9.33 -2.24
N GLU A 105 -3.23 -9.76 -3.14
CA GLU A 105 -3.42 -11.20 -3.34
C GLU A 105 -2.08 -11.81 -3.73
N VAL A 106 -1.55 -12.66 -2.85
CA VAL A 106 -0.54 -13.63 -3.27
C VAL A 106 -1.33 -14.69 -3.99
N VAL A 107 -1.33 -14.65 -5.33
CA VAL A 107 -1.71 -15.82 -6.12
C VAL A 107 -0.69 -16.89 -5.76
N SER A 108 -1.02 -17.68 -4.74
CA SER A 108 -0.36 -18.93 -4.46
C SER A 108 -0.93 -19.89 -5.48
N GLU A 109 -0.31 -19.99 -6.66
CA GLU A 109 -0.49 -21.18 -7.47
C GLU A 109 0.06 -22.33 -6.62
N SER A 110 -0.85 -23.04 -5.95
CA SER A 110 -0.57 -24.41 -5.58
C SER A 110 -0.35 -25.15 -6.90
N ILE A 111 0.91 -25.46 -7.22
CA ILE A 111 1.22 -26.46 -8.22
C ILE A 111 0.80 -27.83 -7.67
N SER A 112 -0.51 -28.06 -7.58
CA SER A 112 -1.07 -29.40 -7.66
C SER A 112 -1.28 -29.68 -9.15
N THR A 113 -0.22 -30.09 -9.82
CA THR A 113 -0.25 -30.34 -11.27
C THR A 113 -0.82 -31.70 -11.63
N ASP A 114 -1.63 -32.35 -10.78
CA ASP A 114 -2.19 -33.66 -11.12
C ASP A 114 -3.42 -34.07 -10.30
N THR A 115 -4.28 -33.12 -9.92
CA THR A 115 -5.57 -33.46 -9.29
C THR A 115 -6.71 -33.03 -10.21
N ILE A 116 -7.39 -34.01 -10.80
CA ILE A 116 -8.61 -33.78 -11.58
C ILE A 116 -9.78 -34.00 -10.62
N TYR A 117 -10.62 -32.97 -10.45
CA TYR A 117 -11.87 -33.08 -9.73
C TYR A 117 -13.06 -32.91 -10.67
N THR A 118 -14.15 -33.63 -10.41
CA THR A 118 -15.41 -33.49 -11.13
C THR A 118 -16.56 -33.40 -10.14
N ILE A 119 -17.45 -32.43 -10.34
CA ILE A 119 -18.69 -32.25 -9.59
C ILE A 119 -19.86 -32.57 -10.52
N THR A 120 -20.81 -33.38 -10.05
CA THR A 120 -22.09 -33.59 -10.74
C THR A 120 -23.26 -33.12 -9.89
N PRO A 121 -24.35 -32.63 -10.51
CA PRO A 121 -24.52 -32.38 -11.95
C PRO A 121 -23.69 -31.16 -12.44
N SER A 122 -23.14 -31.25 -13.64
CA SER A 122 -22.26 -30.23 -14.25
C SER A 122 -23.01 -29.07 -14.92
N LYS A 123 -24.33 -28.99 -14.72
CA LYS A 123 -25.17 -27.94 -15.32
C LYS A 123 -25.21 -26.71 -14.41
N ASN A 124 -25.19 -25.53 -15.03
CA ASN A 124 -25.29 -24.24 -14.32
C ASN A 124 -26.71 -23.95 -13.77
N LEU A 125 -27.73 -24.64 -14.28
CA LEU A 125 -29.11 -24.52 -13.86
C LEU A 125 -29.71 -25.92 -13.72
N LEU A 126 -30.47 -26.12 -12.64
CA LEU A 126 -31.20 -27.35 -12.36
C LEU A 126 -32.70 -27.11 -12.55
N ASP A 127 -33.36 -28.10 -13.12
CA ASP A 127 -34.79 -28.09 -13.40
C ASP A 127 -35.58 -28.33 -12.12
N ASN A 128 -36.67 -27.58 -11.95
CA ASN A 128 -37.54 -27.72 -10.80
C ASN A 128 -38.19 -29.13 -10.77
N GLU A 129 -38.48 -29.64 -9.58
CA GLU A 129 -39.13 -30.95 -9.35
C GLU A 129 -38.37 -32.17 -9.92
N THR A 130 -37.07 -32.04 -10.19
CA THR A 130 -36.22 -33.15 -10.65
C THR A 130 -35.29 -33.63 -9.54
N PHE A 131 -35.16 -34.95 -9.36
CA PHE A 131 -34.20 -35.54 -8.42
C PHE A 131 -32.78 -35.55 -9.00
N TYR A 132 -31.84 -34.92 -8.31
CA TYR A 132 -30.42 -34.89 -8.69
C TYR A 132 -29.56 -35.63 -7.68
N ASN A 133 -28.66 -36.48 -8.19
CA ASN A 133 -27.60 -37.09 -7.41
C ASN A 133 -26.36 -36.20 -7.48
N PHE A 134 -25.97 -35.65 -6.33
CA PHE A 134 -24.78 -34.82 -6.22
C PHE A 134 -23.59 -35.69 -5.91
N SER A 135 -22.51 -35.51 -6.68
CA SER A 135 -21.26 -36.23 -6.41
C SER A 135 -20.06 -35.32 -6.59
N PHE A 136 -19.04 -35.58 -5.79
CA PHE A 136 -17.71 -34.98 -5.89
C PHE A 136 -16.71 -36.11 -6.01
N LYS A 137 -15.97 -36.13 -7.11
CA LYS A 137 -14.96 -37.14 -7.41
C LYS A 137 -13.60 -36.46 -7.54
N VAL A 138 -12.59 -37.06 -6.92
CA VAL A 138 -11.19 -36.63 -6.99
C VAL A 138 -10.37 -37.78 -7.51
N GLU A 139 -9.56 -37.54 -8.52
CA GLU A 139 -8.61 -38.49 -9.09
C GLU A 139 -7.23 -37.84 -9.14
N SER A 140 -6.20 -38.64 -8.85
CA SER A 140 -4.83 -38.29 -9.28
C SER A 140 -4.76 -38.49 -10.77
N GLY A 141 -4.21 -37.52 -11.50
CA GLY A 141 -3.71 -37.71 -12.86
C GLY A 141 -2.49 -38.63 -12.88
#